data_AF-A0A6J5WKY3-F1
#
_entry.id   AF-A0A6J5WKY3-F1
#
_cell.length_a   1.000
_cell.length_b   1.000
_cell.length_c   1.000
_cell.angle_alpha   90.00
_cell.angle_beta   90.00
_cell.angle_gamma   90.00
#
_symmetry.space_group_name_H-M   'P 1'
#
loop_
_entity.id
_entity.type
_entity.pdbx_description
1 polymer ?
#
loop_
_entity_poly.entity_id
_entity_poly.type
_entity_poly.pdbx_seq_one_letter_code
_entity_poly.pdbx_strand_id
1 'polypeptide(L)' 'MALATPYEMMENKCPEDDVNWPEPDRVGRQVLEIVMGNEHISFTTSKIGSLVDVQSSKVS' A
#
# COMPACT_ATOMS: atom_id res chain seq x y z
N MET A 1 21.31 16.75 6.22
CA MET A 1 20.28 15.69 6.16
C MET A 1 20.71 14.72 5.08
N ALA A 2 21.16 13.52 5.45
CA ALA A 2 21.46 12.49 4.47
C ALA A 2 20.12 11.95 3.97
N LEU A 3 19.93 11.94 2.65
CA LEU A 3 18.83 11.21 2.02
C LEU A 3 19.19 9.73 2.20
N ALA A 4 18.35 8.97 2.90
CA ALA A 4 18.55 7.53 3.08
C ALA A 4 18.75 6.88 1.71
N THR A 5 19.76 6.03 1.61
CA THR A 5 20.05 5.33 0.37
C THR A 5 18.90 4.39 0.02
N PRO A 6 18.63 4.10 -1.26
CA PRO A 6 17.58 3.16 -1.66
C PRO A 6 17.72 1.78 -1.00
N TYR A 7 18.95 1.41 -0.59
CA TYR A 7 19.24 0.17 0.14
C TYR A 7 18.82 0.22 1.62
N GLU A 8 18.99 1.36 2.31
CA GLU A 8 18.51 1.53 3.69
C GLU A 8 16.97 1.52 3.76
N MET A 9 16.29 1.90 2.68
CA MET A 9 14.83 1.77 2.55
C MET A 9 14.36 0.31 2.40
N MET A 10 15.23 -0.60 1.92
CA MET A 10 14.89 -2.02 1.77
C MET A 10 15.12 -2.83 3.06
N GLU A 11 15.95 -2.34 3.97
CA GLU A 11 16.22 -3.00 5.26
C GLU A 11 15.13 -2.68 6.31
N ASN A 12 14.35 -1.63 6.06
CA ASN A 12 13.22 -1.25 6.89
C ASN A 12 11.93 -1.81 6.29
N LYS A 13 11.23 -2.61 7.09
CA LYS A 13 9.84 -3.06 6.87
C LYS A 13 9.03 -1.97 6.17
N CYS A 14 8.26 -2.35 5.15
CA CYS A 14 7.42 -1.42 4.37
C CYS A 14 6.65 -0.49 5.33
N PRO A 15 6.82 0.84 5.21
CA PRO A 15 6.20 1.79 6.13
C PRO A 15 4.69 1.94 5.90
N GLU A 16 4.18 1.40 4.80
CA GLU A 16 2.78 1.48 4.39
C GLU A 16 1.96 0.32 4.98
N ASP A 17 0.75 0.62 5.42
CA ASP A 17 -0.23 -0.33 5.96
C ASP A 17 -1.61 0.01 5.37
N ASP A 18 -2.41 -1.00 5.01
CA ASP A 18 -3.74 -0.85 4.43
C ASP A 18 -4.87 -0.72 5.45
N VAL A 19 -4.58 -0.71 6.76
CA VAL A 19 -5.57 -0.58 7.85
C VAL A 19 -6.55 0.59 7.66
N ASN A 20 -6.11 1.69 7.03
CA ASN A 20 -6.96 2.87 6.79
C ASN A 20 -7.42 3.01 5.33
N TRP A 21 -7.13 2.02 4.48
CA TRP A 21 -7.54 2.03 3.08
C TRP A 21 -9.04 1.70 2.95
N PRO A 22 -9.69 2.11 1.85
CA PRO A 22 -11.08 1.74 1.61
C PRO A 22 -11.26 0.22 1.58
N GLU A 23 -12.16 -0.30 2.41
CA GLU A 23 -12.45 -1.74 2.43
C GLU A 23 -13.14 -2.20 1.13
N PRO A 24 -12.91 -3.45 0.68
CA PRO A 24 -13.59 -4.00 -0.48
C PRO A 24 -15.11 -3.97 -0.36
N ASP A 25 -15.79 -3.66 -1.46
CA ASP A 25 -17.24 -3.60 -1.51
C ASP A 25 -17.83 -4.38 -2.69
N ARG A 26 -19.13 -4.17 -2.98
CA ARG A 26 -19.83 -4.80 -4.10
C ARG A 26 -19.30 -4.41 -5.49
N VAL A 27 -18.56 -3.30 -5.60
CA VAL A 27 -18.00 -2.79 -6.85
C VAL A 27 -16.72 -3.56 -7.19
N GLY A 28 -15.93 -3.93 -6.20
CA GLY A 28 -14.84 -4.87 -6.36
C GLY A 28 -13.76 -4.79 -5.30
N ARG A 29 -12.75 -5.65 -5.47
CA ARG A 29 -11.58 -5.78 -4.62
C ARG A 29 -10.32 -5.69 -5.47
N GLN A 30 -9.30 -5.01 -4.96
CA GLN A 30 -7.95 -5.02 -5.47
C GLN A 30 -7.01 -5.56 -4.40
N VAL A 31 -6.00 -6.32 -4.83
CA VAL A 31 -5.02 -6.95 -3.96
C VAL A 31 -3.64 -6.72 -4.56
N LEU A 32 -2.69 -6.32 -3.72
CA LEU A 32 -1.29 -6.20 -4.08
C LEU A 32 -0.46 -7.06 -3.14
N GLU A 33 0.21 -8.07 -3.69
CA GLU A 33 1.12 -8.94 -2.94
C GLU A 33 2.56 -8.68 -3.39
N ILE A 34 3.45 -8.47 -2.41
CA ILE A 34 4.87 -8.22 -2.61
C ILE A 34 5.64 -9.29 -1.85
N VAL A 35 6.47 -10.05 -2.58
CA VAL A 35 7.36 -11.06 -2.01
C VAL A 35 8.80 -10.62 -2.24
N MET A 36 9.55 -10.42 -1.16
CA MET A 36 10.95 -10.03 -1.19
C MET A 36 11.76 -10.89 -0.22
N GLY A 37 12.54 -11.83 -0.76
CA GLY A 37 13.28 -12.78 0.06
C GLY A 37 12.35 -13.65 0.91
N ASN A 38 12.43 -13.49 2.24
CA ASN A 38 11.59 -14.19 3.22
C ASN A 38 10.43 -13.31 3.75
N GLU A 39 10.30 -12.08 3.26
CA GLU A 39 9.20 -11.18 3.64
C GLU A 39 8.06 -11.28 2.63
N HIS A 40 6.83 -11.24 3.15
CA HIS A 40 5.60 -11.22 2.37
C HIS A 40 4.67 -10.13 2.91
N ILE A 41 4.28 -9.21 2.04
CA ILE A 41 3.34 -8.13 2.34
C ILE A 41 2.14 -8.29 1.40
N SER A 42 0.94 -8.20 1.96
CA SER A 42 -0.31 -8.27 1.19
C SER A 42 -1.20 -7.10 1.58
N PHE A 43 -1.54 -6.27 0.61
CA PHE A 43 -2.47 -5.16 0.75
C PHE A 43 -3.78 -5.50 0.07
N THR A 44 -4.90 -5.09 0.67
CA THR A 44 -6.24 -5.23 0.15
C THR A 44 -6.98 -3.89 0.22
N THR A 45 -7.62 -3.51 -0.88
CA THR A 45 -8.46 -2.31 -0.95
C THR A 45 -9.66 -2.51 -1.87
N SER A 46 -10.60 -1.57 -1.82
CA SER A 46 -11.69 -1.47 -2.78
C SER A 46 -11.16 -1.18 -4.19
N LYS A 47 -12.02 -1.37 -5.19
CA LYS A 47 -11.68 -1.05 -6.57
C LYS A 47 -11.49 0.46 -6.75
N ILE A 48 -10.28 0.87 -7.08
CA ILE A 48 -9.96 2.25 -7.47
C ILE A 48 -10.32 2.45 -8.95
N GLY A 49 -11.19 3.41 -9.24
CA GLY A 49 -11.65 3.72 -10.59
C GLY A 49 -10.92 4.90 -11.23
N SER A 50 -10.43 5.83 -10.42
CA SER A 50 -9.79 7.07 -10.86
C SER A 50 -8.83 7.63 -9.81
N LEU A 51 -8.02 8.62 -10.19
CA LEU A 51 -7.16 9.34 -9.25
C LEU A 51 -7.94 10.13 -8.19
N VAL A 52 -9.17 10.55 -8.50
CA VAL A 52 -10.02 11.28 -7.56
C VAL A 52 -10.37 10.40 -6.36
N ASP A 53 -10.61 9.10 -6.58
CA ASP A 53 -10.93 8.15 -5.52
C ASP A 53 -9.77 8.08 -4.50
N VAL A 54 -8.53 8.11 -4.99
CA VAL A 54 -7.32 8.16 -4.14
C VAL A 54 -7.24 9.46 -3.36
N GLN A 55 -7.45 10.61 -4.01
CA GLN A 55 -7.39 11.93 -3.35
C GLN A 55 -8.47 12.09 -2.25
N SER A 56 -9.60 11.39 -2.40
CA SER A 56 -10.69 11.39 -1.42
C SER A 56 -10.53 10.36 -0.29
N SER A 57 -9.54 9.48 -0.40
CA SER A 57 -9.30 8.40 0.59
C SER A 57 -8.58 8.93 1.84
N LYS A 58 -8.72 8.22 2.97
CA LYS A 58 -8.16 8.62 4.27
C LYS A 58 -6.66 8.34 4.43
N VAL A 59 -5.91 8.32 3.33
CA VAL A 59 -4.45 8.10 3.39
C VAL A 59 -3.83 9.35 4.01
N SER A 60 -3.39 9.25 5.27
CA SER A 60 -2.66 10.27 6.03
C SER A 60 -1.31 9.76 6.44
#